data_AF-A0A6G1IJZ9-F1
#
_entry.id   AF-A0A6G1IJZ9-F1
#
_cell.length_a   1.000
_cell.length_b   1.000
_cell.length_c   1.000
_cell.angle_alpha   90.00
_cell.angle_beta   90.00
_cell.angle_gamma   90.00
#
_symmetry.space_group_name_H-M   'P 1'
#
loop_
_entity.id
_entity.type
_entity.pdbx_description
1 polymer ?
#
loop_
_entity_poly.entity_id
_entity_poly.type
_entity_poly.pdbx_seq_one_letter_code
_entity_poly.pdbx_strand_id
1 'polypeptide(L)'
;SDREQVSLDLFIEPRGGMTQKLLHRLTPGTDGSQPRLDGSLPRLALFSGPHGISAPVGDYETVLMVTSGSGIVAQLPYLKQLIYGYNARKSRTRRVHLVWQLETRGKIFIASR
;
A
#
# COMPACT_ATOMS: atom_id res chain seq x y z
N SER A 1 -11.83 18.79 -0.42
CA SER A 1 -13.22 18.59 0.03
C SER A 1 -13.10 17.72 1.25
N ASP A 2 -13.50 18.25 2.40
CA ASP A 2 -13.30 17.65 3.72
C ASP A 2 -14.35 16.56 3.94
N ARG A 3 -14.20 15.44 3.23
CA ARG A 3 -15.05 14.27 3.43
C ARG A 3 -14.46 13.47 4.58
N GLU A 4 -15.30 13.13 5.54
CA GLU A 4 -14.93 12.26 6.66
C GLU A 4 -14.29 10.97 6.13
N GLN A 5 -13.14 10.60 6.69
CA GLN A 5 -12.43 9.40 6.29
C GLN A 5 -13.14 8.18 6.90
N VAL A 6 -14.00 7.53 6.12
CA VAL A 6 -14.82 6.39 6.57
C VAL A 6 -14.07 5.06 6.51
N SER A 7 -12.98 4.99 5.72
CA SER A 7 -12.18 3.77 5.57
C SER A 7 -10.67 4.03 5.54
N LEU A 8 -9.91 3.01 5.97
CA LEU A 8 -8.46 2.98 5.90
C LEU A 8 -8.02 1.68 5.23
N ASP A 9 -7.31 1.81 4.12
CA ASP A 9 -6.73 0.67 3.41
C ASP A 9 -5.32 0.40 3.95
N LEU A 10 -5.10 -0.81 4.47
CA LEU A 10 -3.80 -1.24 4.97
C LEU A 10 -3.25 -2.38 4.10
N PHE A 11 -2.11 -2.13 3.46
CA PHE A 11 -1.36 -3.14 2.73
C PHE A 11 -0.29 -3.73 3.64
N ILE A 12 -0.40 -5.02 3.93
CA ILE A 12 0.51 -5.74 4.82
C ILE A 12 1.24 -6.78 4.00
N GLU A 13 2.56 -6.64 3.91
CA GLU A 13 3.41 -7.68 3.32
C GLU A 13 3.61 -8.83 4.34
N PRO A 14 3.24 -10.07 4.00
CA PRO A 14 3.55 -11.23 4.82
C PRO A 14 5.06 -11.47 4.81
N ARG A 15 5.68 -11.44 5.99
CA ARG A 15 7.11 -11.74 6.14
C ARG A 15 7.30 -12.96 7.03
N GLY A 16 6.97 -12.83 8.30
CA GLY A 16 7.08 -13.88 9.29
C GLY A 16 6.29 -13.52 10.55
N GLY A 17 6.21 -14.44 11.51
CA GLY A 17 5.58 -14.18 12.79
C GLY A 17 4.13 -13.70 12.66
N MET A 18 3.85 -12.48 13.15
CA MET A 18 2.49 -11.92 13.18
C MET A 18 1.89 -11.71 11.78
N THR A 19 2.62 -11.13 10.82
CA THR A 19 2.05 -10.82 9.49
C THR A 19 1.78 -12.08 8.68
N GLN A 20 2.58 -13.13 8.87
CA GLN A 20 2.33 -14.44 8.27
C GLN A 20 1.13 -15.16 8.90
N LYS A 21 0.99 -15.09 10.23
CA LYS A 21 -0.19 -15.62 10.93
C LYS A 21 -1.46 -14.88 10.51
N LEU A 22 -1.38 -13.57 10.30
CA LEU A 22 -2.48 -12.76 9.80
C LEU A 22 -2.90 -13.21 8.40
N LEU A 23 -1.94 -13.41 7.49
CA LEU A 23 -2.20 -13.96 6.15
C LEU A 23 -2.93 -15.31 6.24
N HIS A 24 -2.38 -16.27 6.98
CA HIS A 24 -2.98 -17.61 7.13
C HIS A 24 -4.42 -17.56 7.66
N ARG A 25 -4.73 -16.61 8.55
CA ARG A 25 -6.10 -16.43 9.08
C ARG A 25 -7.04 -15.75 8.09
N LEU A 26 -6.52 -15.04 7.10
CA LEU A 26 -7.30 -14.33 6.09
C LEU A 26 -7.48 -15.15 4.82
N THR A 27 -6.55 -16.05 4.51
CA THR A 27 -6.66 -17.01 3.42
C THR A 27 -7.54 -18.20 3.80
N PRO A 28 -8.45 -18.65 2.93
CA PRO A 28 -9.23 -19.86 3.16
C PRO A 28 -8.34 -21.09 3.28
N GLY A 29 -8.74 -22.05 4.12
CA GLY A 29 -8.10 -23.36 4.20
C GLY A 29 -8.37 -24.18 2.94
N THR A 30 -7.54 -25.20 2.71
CA THR A 30 -7.58 -26.12 1.57
C THR A 30 -8.86 -26.98 1.50
N ASP A 31 -9.80 -26.79 2.41
CA ASP A 31 -11.09 -27.48 2.54
C ASP A 31 -12.21 -26.92 1.65
N GLY A 32 -11.89 -26.11 0.63
CA GLY A 32 -12.87 -25.64 -0.36
C GLY A 32 -13.92 -24.67 0.18
N SER A 33 -13.81 -24.29 1.46
CA SER A 33 -14.60 -23.22 2.05
C SER A 33 -14.08 -21.87 1.53
N GLN A 34 -14.96 -21.12 0.86
CA GLN A 34 -14.62 -19.85 0.21
C GLN A 34 -13.85 -18.89 1.15
N PRO A 35 -12.99 -18.01 0.60
CA PRO A 35 -12.45 -16.90 1.38
C PRO A 35 -13.63 -16.19 2.05
N ARG A 36 -13.69 -16.21 3.39
CA ARG A 36 -14.71 -15.51 4.18
C ARG A 36 -14.49 -13.99 4.16
N LEU A 37 -14.13 -13.42 3.02
CA LEU A 37 -14.31 -12.00 2.74
C LEU A 37 -15.80 -11.66 2.59
N ASP A 38 -16.68 -12.65 2.58
CA ASP A 38 -18.12 -12.49 2.70
C ASP A 38 -18.53 -12.25 4.17
N GLY A 39 -18.02 -11.18 4.78
CA GLY A 39 -18.61 -10.51 5.96
C GLY A 39 -18.96 -11.33 7.22
N SER A 40 -18.60 -12.60 7.32
CA SER A 40 -19.26 -13.50 8.28
C SER A 40 -18.80 -13.32 9.72
N LEU A 41 -17.65 -12.68 9.98
CA LEU A 41 -17.26 -12.22 11.33
C LEU A 41 -16.44 -10.92 11.23
N PRO A 42 -16.88 -9.82 11.90
CA PRO A 42 -16.08 -8.60 11.98
C PRO A 42 -14.78 -8.89 12.74
N ARG A 43 -13.64 -8.52 12.15
CA ARG A 43 -12.33 -8.61 12.81
C ARG A 43 -12.02 -7.29 13.47
N LEU A 44 -11.85 -7.32 14.79
CA LEU A 44 -11.44 -6.14 15.52
C LEU A 44 -9.99 -5.79 15.17
N ALA A 45 -9.78 -4.59 14.66
CA ALA A 45 -8.47 -3.98 14.47
C ALA A 45 -8.39 -2.74 15.34
N LEU A 46 -7.35 -2.67 16.17
CA LEU A 46 -7.04 -1.48 16.96
C LEU A 46 -5.93 -0.73 16.25
N PHE A 47 -6.13 0.56 16.02
CA PHE A 47 -5.14 1.44 15.40
C PHE A 47 -4.81 2.61 16.32
N SER A 48 -3.58 3.11 16.21
CA SER A 48 -3.15 4.36 16.81
C SER A 48 -2.46 5.19 15.75
N GLY A 49 -2.56 6.51 15.84
CA GLY A 49 -1.89 7.42 14.92
C GLY A 49 -2.81 8.54 14.42
N PRO A 50 -2.34 9.31 13.41
CA PRO A 50 -1.14 9.06 12.60
C PRO A 50 0.18 9.31 13.34
N HIS A 51 1.21 8.51 13.04
CA HIS A 51 2.57 8.64 13.62
C HIS A 51 3.62 9.14 12.63
N GLY A 52 3.28 9.22 11.35
CA GLY A 52 4.19 9.65 10.29
C GLY A 52 4.24 11.16 10.15
N ILE A 53 5.37 11.66 9.66
CA ILE A 53 5.53 13.05 9.22
C ILE A 53 5.01 13.22 7.79
N SER A 54 4.32 14.34 7.53
CA SER A 54 3.83 14.69 6.20
C SER A 54 4.82 15.60 5.49
N ALA A 55 5.15 15.30 4.24
CA ALA A 55 5.95 16.17 3.38
C ALA A 55 5.03 17.04 2.48
N PRO A 56 5.35 18.34 2.28
CA PRO A 56 4.57 19.23 1.41
C PRO A 56 4.87 18.97 -0.08
N VAL A 57 4.58 17.76 -0.57
CA VAL A 57 4.94 17.31 -1.92
C VAL A 57 4.34 18.16 -3.04
N GLY A 58 3.21 18.83 -2.80
CA GLY A 58 2.53 19.69 -3.77
C GLY A 58 3.20 21.04 -4.02
N ASP A 59 4.16 21.44 -3.17
CA ASP A 59 4.83 22.74 -3.27
C ASP A 59 6.06 22.72 -4.18
N TYR A 60 6.51 21.53 -4.57
CA TYR A 60 7.65 21.31 -5.44
C TYR A 60 7.22 21.15 -6.90
N GLU A 61 8.02 21.67 -7.83
CA GLU A 61 7.77 21.51 -9.27
C GLU A 61 7.99 20.05 -9.72
N THR A 62 9.02 19.39 -9.21
CA THR A 62 9.38 18.01 -9.57
C THR A 62 9.48 17.16 -8.31
N VAL A 63 8.80 16.01 -8.32
CA VAL A 63 8.80 15.04 -7.21
C VAL A 63 9.43 13.74 -7.69
N LEU A 64 10.44 13.25 -6.98
CA LEU A 64 11.06 11.95 -7.18
C LEU A 64 10.72 11.03 -6.01
N MET A 65 10.08 9.91 -6.30
CA MET A 65 9.72 8.87 -5.35
C MET A 65 10.55 7.63 -5.65
N VAL A 66 11.32 7.15 -4.68
CA VAL A 66 12.13 5.93 -4.80
C VAL A 66 11.69 4.95 -3.74
N THR A 67 11.40 3.72 -4.15
CA THR A 67 10.95 2.69 -3.22
C THR A 67 11.31 1.29 -3.71
N SER A 68 11.45 0.36 -2.76
CA SER A 68 11.57 -1.07 -3.01
C SER A 68 10.39 -1.84 -2.41
N GLY A 69 10.00 -2.95 -3.03
CA GLY A 69 8.99 -3.88 -2.51
C GLY A 69 7.70 -3.19 -2.05
N SER A 70 7.26 -3.50 -0.83
CA SER A 70 6.05 -2.93 -0.21
C SER A 70 6.17 -1.45 0.21
N GLY A 71 7.34 -0.84 0.11
CA GLY A 71 7.52 0.60 0.41
C GLY A 71 6.68 1.51 -0.49
N ILE A 72 6.20 1.01 -1.63
CA ILE A 72 5.28 1.72 -2.52
C ILE A 72 4.01 2.17 -1.79
N VAL A 73 3.57 1.41 -0.79
CA VAL A 73 2.37 1.72 0.01
C VAL A 73 2.51 3.08 0.70
N ALA A 74 3.70 3.44 1.17
CA ALA A 74 3.95 4.74 1.79
C ALA A 74 3.87 5.90 0.78
N GLN A 75 4.11 5.62 -0.51
CA GLN A 75 4.06 6.61 -1.58
C GLN A 75 2.63 6.83 -2.12
N LEU A 76 1.72 5.84 -1.96
CA LEU A 76 0.35 5.92 -2.48
C LEU A 76 -0.46 7.12 -1.96
N PRO A 77 -0.44 7.48 -0.66
CA PRO A 77 -1.13 8.67 -0.16
C PRO A 77 -0.63 9.95 -0.83
N TYR A 78 0.69 10.06 -1.04
CA TYR A 78 1.30 11.20 -1.72
C TYR A 78 0.95 11.25 -3.21
N LEU A 79 0.93 10.11 -3.90
CA LEU A 79 0.45 10.04 -5.29
C LEU A 79 -1.00 10.48 -5.40
N LYS A 80 -1.89 10.00 -4.52
CA LYS A 80 -3.29 10.43 -4.46
C LYS A 80 -3.39 11.93 -4.20
N GLN A 81 -2.60 12.48 -3.28
CA GLN A 81 -2.55 13.91 -2.98
C GLN A 81 -2.08 14.73 -4.19
N LEU A 82 -1.05 14.28 -4.90
CA LEU A 82 -0.52 14.97 -6.09
C LEU A 82 -1.53 14.98 -7.24
N ILE A 83 -2.20 13.85 -7.51
CA ILE A 83 -3.26 13.74 -8.52
C ILE A 83 -4.43 14.66 -8.16
N TYR A 84 -4.86 14.65 -6.89
CA TYR A 84 -5.92 15.53 -6.42
C TYR A 84 -5.54 17.01 -6.54
N GLY A 85 -4.33 17.38 -6.12
CA GLY A 85 -3.80 18.74 -6.23
C GLY A 85 -3.67 19.22 -7.67
N TYR A 86 -3.29 18.33 -8.59
CA TYR A 86 -3.27 18.59 -10.02
C TYR A 86 -4.67 18.87 -10.57
N ASN A 87 -5.63 17.98 -10.30
CA ASN A 87 -7.01 18.12 -10.76
C ASN A 87 -7.70 19.37 -10.18
N ALA A 88 -7.38 19.73 -8.94
CA ALA A 88 -7.89 20.93 -8.28
C ALA A 88 -7.18 22.22 -8.73
N ARG A 89 -6.15 22.15 -9.58
CA ARG A 89 -5.25 23.26 -9.96
C ARG A 89 -4.62 23.98 -8.76
N LYS A 90 -4.33 23.23 -7.70
CA LYS A 90 -3.73 23.71 -6.45
C LYS A 90 -2.28 23.27 -6.24
N SER A 91 -1.77 22.37 -7.08
CA SER A 91 -0.39 21.87 -6.98
C SER A 91 0.56 22.66 -7.88
N ARG A 92 1.77 22.94 -7.38
CA ARG A 92 2.89 23.47 -8.18
C ARG A 92 3.62 22.37 -8.94
N THR A 93 3.36 21.10 -8.61
CA THR A 93 4.00 19.94 -9.22
C THR A 93 3.64 19.81 -10.70
N ARG A 94 4.67 19.72 -11.53
CA ARG A 94 4.61 19.53 -12.98
C ARG A 94 5.05 18.13 -13.40
N ARG A 95 5.97 17.52 -12.65
CA ARG A 95 6.57 16.22 -12.99
C ARG A 95 6.65 15.33 -11.75
N VAL A 96 6.26 14.08 -11.91
CA VAL A 96 6.36 13.04 -10.88
C VAL A 96 7.12 11.87 -11.48
N HIS A 97 8.23 11.49 -10.86
CA HIS A 97 9.03 10.33 -11.23
C HIS A 97 8.93 9.28 -10.12
N LEU A 98 8.43 8.09 -10.45
CA LEU A 98 8.37 6.97 -9.53
C LEU A 98 9.35 5.90 -9.99
N VAL A 99 10.34 5.61 -9.15
CA VAL A 99 11.27 4.48 -9.32
C VAL A 99 10.88 3.41 -8.31
N TRP A 100 10.37 2.28 -8.82
CA TRP A 100 9.96 1.16 -7.99
C TRP A 100 10.79 -0.09 -8.32
N GLN A 101 11.62 -0.49 -7.36
CA GLN A 101 12.35 -1.75 -7.44
C GLN A 101 11.49 -2.89 -6.89
N LEU A 102 11.22 -3.89 -7.72
CA LEU A 102 10.53 -5.11 -7.32
C LEU A 102 11.56 -6.24 -7.11
N GLU A 103 11.49 -6.93 -5.98
CA GLU A 103 12.19 -8.19 -5.79
C GLU A 103 11.28 -9.34 -6.23
N THR A 104 11.61 -9.99 -7.35
CA THR A 104 10.95 -11.23 -7.73
C THR A 104 11.48 -12.34 -6.82
N ARG A 105 10.69 -12.79 -5.84
CA ARG A 105 10.97 -14.04 -5.10
C ARG A 105 10.65 -15.24 -5.98
N GLY A 106 11.35 -15.39 -7.10
CA GLY A 106 11.35 -16.57 -7.95
C GLY A 106 12.75 -17.15 -7.99
N LYS A 107 12.97 -18.31 -7.37
CA LYS A 107 14.15 -19.14 -7.68
C LYS A 107 14.02 -19.54 -9.15
N ILE A 108 14.78 -18.90 -10.03
CA ILE A 108 14.98 -19.38 -11.39
C ILE A 108 15.90 -20.59 -11.27
N PHE A 109 15.34 -21.79 -11.13
CA PHE A 109 16.07 -23.00 -11.47
C PHE A 109 16.11 -23.06 -13.00
N ILE A 110 17.22 -22.66 -13.60
CA ILE A 110 17.52 -23.04 -14.97
C ILE A 110 17.92 -24.51 -14.93
N ALA A 111 16.96 -25.42 -15.11
CA ALA A 111 17.27 -26.79 -15.47
C ALA A 111 17.53 -26.82 -16.98
N SER A 112 18.81 -26.83 -17.36
CA SER A 112 19.24 -27.20 -18.70
C SER A 112 19.09 -28.72 -18.86
N ARG A 113 18.38 -29.15 -19.90
CA ARG A 113 18.71 -30.34 -20.68
C ARG A 113 18.54 -29.99 -22.16
#